data_AF-A0A957MGS1-F1
#
_entry.id   AF-A0A957MGS1-F1
#
_cell.length_a   1.000
_cell.length_b   1.000
_cell.length_c   1.000
_cell.angle_alpha   90.00
_cell.angle_beta   90.00
_cell.angle_gamma   90.00
#
_symmetry.space_group_name_H-M   'P 1'
#
loop_
_entity.id
_entity.type
_entity.pdbx_description
1 polymer ?
#
loop_
_entity_poly.entity_id
_entity_poly.type
_entity_poly.pdbx_seq_one_letter_code
_entity_poly.pdbx_strand_id
1 'polypeptide(L)'
;RELSGASALVVVSPYFLYSAKEVQVVEQFLADGGRLLIISDPDVESDAARDTNSLAAPLNIVFNEDYLYDTVDNDENYTYFFQGDFFDQAEALAGSRIAFYGGRSIDGAVIPQVRSASTTLSSLRTGQTGFTTGATGGVEAGGSLGRVLALSDFDVLTDPYVARHDNRRLLAFVAEFLAGGERNHSIADFPAALGKEVALVIDDSAPVGAQGLVKAAELQRVLELSGRQMRLGPTTWVSNSIAADGNDLIYVASYEAAERDTPLLADLGLSLVTEIVTPTASAPVATPAVESNSPAPAPATTPAETPAATPTPTMMPELPQTTPAPEIPPVTPGAADVTATATVVPVSRLAQAQAATPAPTETPSPAPEATPEPATGESSGTPEAAATATPAPDVTEPVAPPAPTPTEQVYLVREDGIRLLADETQLFV
;
A
#
# COMPACT_ATOMS: atom_id res chain seq x y z
N ARG A 1 13.55 6.11 15.51
CA ARG A 1 14.18 4.87 16.03
C ARG A 1 13.13 3.77 16.26
N GLU A 2 11.92 4.11 16.74
CA GLU A 2 10.87 3.11 16.98
C GLU A 2 10.14 2.64 15.70
N LEU A 3 10.04 3.50 14.67
CA LEU A 3 9.36 3.14 13.42
C LEU A 3 10.12 2.13 12.54
N SER A 4 11.41 1.89 12.76
CA SER A 4 12.22 1.04 11.87
C SER A 4 11.80 -0.44 11.89
N GLY A 5 11.22 -0.90 13.01
CA GLY A 5 10.68 -2.27 13.13
C GLY A 5 9.16 -2.37 12.99
N ALA A 6 8.46 -1.24 12.77
CA ALA A 6 7.01 -1.23 12.65
C ALA A 6 6.56 -1.37 11.19
N SER A 7 5.40 -1.98 10.97
CA SER A 7 4.70 -1.99 9.66
C SER A 7 3.63 -0.90 9.57
N ALA A 8 3.15 -0.43 10.72
CA ALA A 8 2.10 0.57 10.84
C ALA A 8 2.37 1.56 11.98
N LEU A 9 1.91 2.79 11.80
CA LEU A 9 1.81 3.83 12.82
C LEU A 9 0.34 4.21 13.00
N VAL A 10 -0.11 4.34 14.25
CA VAL A 10 -1.44 4.80 14.61
C VAL A 10 -1.31 6.09 15.40
N VAL A 11 -1.98 7.15 14.93
CA VAL A 11 -2.03 8.47 15.59
C VAL A 11 -3.49 8.79 15.83
N VAL A 12 -3.86 8.99 17.09
CA VAL A 12 -5.24 9.30 17.50
C VAL A 12 -5.21 10.62 18.25
N SER A 13 -5.93 11.62 17.75
CA SER A 13 -6.18 12.93 18.40
C SER A 13 -4.99 13.47 19.20
N PRO A 14 -3.83 13.70 18.55
CA PRO A 14 -2.64 14.17 19.25
C PRO A 14 -2.86 15.55 19.86
N TYR A 15 -2.33 15.75 21.07
CA TYR A 15 -2.43 17.02 21.82
C TYR A 15 -1.23 17.95 21.60
N PHE A 16 -0.52 17.77 20.49
CA PHE A 16 0.69 18.51 20.20
C PHE A 16 0.89 18.65 18.69
N LEU A 17 1.60 19.71 18.32
CA LEU A 17 2.01 19.94 16.95
C LEU A 17 3.23 19.10 16.61
N TYR A 18 3.16 18.37 15.51
CA TYR A 18 4.31 17.70 14.93
C TYR A 18 5.28 18.74 14.38
N SER A 19 6.56 18.58 14.73
CA SER A 19 7.63 19.36 14.12
C SER A 19 7.90 18.90 12.68
N ALA A 20 8.48 19.77 11.86
CA ALA A 20 8.85 19.42 10.48
C ALA A 20 9.76 18.18 10.40
N LYS A 21 10.60 17.94 11.42
CA LYS A 21 11.47 16.75 11.48
C LYS A 21 10.67 15.47 11.75
N GLU A 22 9.67 15.54 12.61
CA GLU A 22 8.82 14.38 12.90
C GLU A 22 7.94 14.04 11.70
N VAL A 23 7.39 15.05 11.02
CA VAL A 23 6.67 14.86 9.75
C VAL A 23 7.56 14.17 8.72
N GLN A 24 8.80 14.63 8.52
CA GLN A 24 9.75 13.99 7.59
C GLN A 24 10.03 12.52 7.94
N VAL A 25 10.11 12.19 9.24
CA VAL A 25 10.29 10.80 9.67
C VAL A 25 9.08 9.94 9.32
N VAL A 26 7.86 10.46 9.45
CA VAL A 26 6.64 9.76 9.04
C VAL A 26 6.53 9.64 7.53
N GLU A 27 6.86 10.70 6.78
CA GLU A 27 6.90 10.67 5.31
C GLU A 27 7.87 9.61 4.80
N GLN A 28 9.07 9.53 5.37
CA GLN A 28 10.04 8.48 5.02
C GLN A 28 9.50 7.09 5.38
N PHE A 29 8.91 6.92 6.56
CA PHE A 29 8.30 5.65 6.98
C PHE A 29 7.23 5.17 5.99
N LEU A 30 6.40 6.09 5.49
CA LEU A 30 5.40 5.79 4.46
C LEU A 30 6.04 5.48 3.11
N ALA A 31 7.05 6.24 2.70
CA ALA A 31 7.80 6.00 1.47
C ALA A 31 8.46 4.61 1.45
N ASP A 32 8.93 4.16 2.63
CA ASP A 32 9.52 2.84 2.83
C ASP A 32 8.48 1.71 2.88
N GLY A 33 7.19 2.04 2.75
CA GLY A 33 6.11 1.08 2.63
C GLY A 33 5.21 0.94 3.86
N GLY A 34 5.48 1.70 4.92
CA GLY A 34 4.68 1.70 6.14
C GLY A 34 3.26 2.21 5.91
N ARG A 35 2.34 1.87 6.82
CA ARG A 35 0.95 2.36 6.82
C ARG A 35 0.73 3.34 7.97
N LEU A 36 -0.08 4.37 7.75
CA LEU A 36 -0.50 5.31 8.79
C LEU A 36 -2.00 5.27 8.93
N LEU A 37 -2.50 5.05 10.15
CA LEU A 37 -3.85 5.42 10.55
C LEU A 37 -3.76 6.74 11.31
N ILE A 38 -4.48 7.75 10.84
CA ILE A 38 -4.60 9.03 11.52
C ILE A 38 -6.08 9.29 11.85
N ILE A 39 -6.36 9.53 13.13
CA ILE A 39 -7.70 9.76 13.63
C ILE A 39 -7.76 11.13 14.28
N SER A 40 -8.79 11.90 13.97
CA SER A 40 -9.11 13.12 14.71
C SER A 40 -10.57 13.07 15.14
N ASP A 41 -10.77 12.76 16.41
CA ASP A 41 -12.06 12.56 17.03
C ASP A 41 -12.43 13.78 17.89
N PRO A 42 -13.56 14.47 17.60
CA PRO A 42 -14.00 15.64 18.37
C PRO A 42 -14.43 15.35 19.81
N ASP A 43 -14.73 14.10 20.16
CA ASP A 43 -15.18 13.74 21.50
C ASP A 43 -14.01 13.37 22.44
N VAL A 44 -12.81 13.20 21.88
CA VAL A 44 -11.57 13.08 22.65
C VAL A 44 -11.28 14.42 23.34
N GLU A 45 -11.24 14.42 24.67
CA GLU A 45 -11.02 15.63 25.47
C GLU A 45 -9.74 16.34 25.04
N SER A 46 -9.82 17.64 24.76
CA SER A 46 -8.72 18.50 24.29
C SER A 46 -8.23 18.22 22.86
N ASP A 47 -8.93 17.41 22.07
CA ASP A 47 -8.67 17.32 20.63
C ASP A 47 -8.87 18.69 19.96
N ALA A 48 -7.96 19.02 19.06
CA ALA A 48 -8.11 20.13 18.12
C ALA A 48 -7.72 19.64 16.72
N ALA A 49 -8.55 19.91 15.71
CA ALA A 49 -8.25 19.44 14.35
C ALA A 49 -6.90 20.00 13.87
N ARG A 50 -6.55 21.23 14.28
CA ARG A 50 -5.22 21.82 14.08
C ARG A 50 -4.06 20.91 14.47
N ASP A 51 -4.14 20.21 15.60
CA ASP A 51 -3.02 19.43 16.11
C ASP A 51 -2.83 18.17 15.26
N THR A 52 -3.91 17.45 14.94
CA THR A 52 -3.88 16.34 13.98
C THR A 52 -3.44 16.80 12.58
N ASN A 53 -3.92 17.96 12.13
CA ASN A 53 -3.57 18.54 10.84
C ASN A 53 -2.10 18.93 10.71
N SER A 54 -1.38 19.12 11.82
CA SER A 54 0.07 19.33 11.78
C SER A 54 0.84 18.14 11.18
N LEU A 55 0.25 16.94 11.24
CA LEU A 55 0.73 15.72 10.56
C LEU A 55 -0.08 15.41 9.29
N ALA A 56 -1.39 15.63 9.29
CA ALA A 56 -2.28 15.23 8.19
C ALA A 56 -2.14 16.09 6.93
N ALA A 57 -1.99 17.41 7.10
CA ALA A 57 -2.01 18.36 5.98
C ALA A 57 -0.85 18.16 4.97
N PRO A 58 0.39 17.87 5.41
CA PRO A 58 1.48 17.46 4.50
C PRO A 58 1.14 16.23 3.64
N LEU A 59 0.24 15.37 4.12
CA LEU A 59 -0.23 14.16 3.45
C LEU A 59 -1.52 14.39 2.64
N ASN A 60 -1.85 15.66 2.37
CA ASN A 60 -3.04 16.15 1.67
C ASN A 60 -4.38 15.84 2.35
N ILE A 61 -4.38 15.51 3.65
CA ILE A 61 -5.58 15.25 4.44
C ILE A 61 -5.87 16.46 5.33
N VAL A 62 -7.12 16.90 5.38
CA VAL A 62 -7.56 18.00 6.25
C VAL A 62 -8.76 17.54 7.07
N PHE A 63 -8.60 17.52 8.39
CA PHE A 63 -9.71 17.41 9.33
C PHE A 63 -10.30 18.79 9.59
N ASN A 64 -11.62 18.95 9.44
CA ASN A 64 -12.29 20.20 9.75
C ASN A 64 -12.56 20.34 11.25
N GLU A 65 -12.68 21.57 11.76
CA GLU A 65 -13.01 21.87 13.16
C GLU A 65 -14.52 21.70 13.47
N ASP A 66 -15.26 21.01 12.59
CA ASP A 66 -16.69 20.77 12.81
C ASP A 66 -16.93 19.52 13.64
N TYR A 67 -18.18 19.37 14.08
CA TYR A 67 -18.71 18.08 14.48
C TYR A 67 -19.91 17.78 13.59
N LEU A 68 -20.08 16.51 13.29
CA LEU A 68 -21.17 15.99 12.47
C LEU A 68 -22.30 15.49 13.36
N TYR A 69 -23.52 15.62 12.86
CA TYR A 69 -24.71 15.20 13.56
C TYR A 69 -25.84 14.84 12.61
N ASP A 70 -26.75 13.98 13.03
CA ASP A 70 -27.92 13.56 12.29
C ASP A 70 -29.16 13.59 13.20
N THR A 71 -30.19 14.33 12.78
CA THR A 71 -31.46 14.45 13.53
C THR A 71 -32.56 13.56 12.98
N VAL A 72 -32.26 12.78 11.93
CA VAL A 72 -33.21 11.94 11.20
C VAL A 72 -32.91 10.46 11.41
N ASP A 73 -31.66 10.02 11.19
CA ASP A 73 -31.22 8.64 11.41
C ASP A 73 -29.93 8.63 12.25
N ASN A 74 -30.07 8.33 13.54
CA ASN A 74 -28.98 8.32 14.51
C ASN A 74 -29.13 7.17 15.52
N ASP A 75 -28.02 6.84 16.18
CA ASP A 75 -27.96 5.79 17.20
C ASP A 75 -28.33 6.34 18.59
N GLU A 76 -29.60 6.74 18.73
CA GLU A 76 -30.22 7.27 19.98
C GLU A 76 -29.64 8.60 20.51
N ASN A 77 -28.61 9.14 19.86
CA ASN A 77 -28.03 10.45 20.12
C ASN A 77 -27.74 11.12 18.77
N TYR A 78 -28.11 12.38 18.62
CA TYR A 78 -27.98 13.09 17.34
C TYR A 78 -26.52 13.27 16.89
N THR A 79 -25.53 13.19 17.78
CA THR A 79 -24.10 13.17 17.38
C THR A 79 -23.61 11.79 16.96
N TYR A 80 -24.42 10.74 17.14
CA TYR A 80 -24.08 9.37 16.76
C TYR A 80 -24.75 9.02 15.43
N PHE A 81 -24.06 9.29 14.34
CA PHE A 81 -24.64 9.25 12.99
C PHE A 81 -24.19 8.01 12.21
N PHE A 82 -25.06 7.53 11.31
CA PHE A 82 -24.75 6.41 10.44
C PHE A 82 -23.95 6.83 9.21
N GLN A 83 -23.10 5.93 8.73
CA GLN A 83 -22.42 6.05 7.46
C GLN A 83 -23.38 5.68 6.32
N GLY A 84 -23.25 6.37 5.17
CA GLY A 84 -24.15 6.22 4.03
C GLY A 84 -23.51 5.43 2.90
N ASP A 85 -22.34 5.88 2.45
CA ASP A 85 -21.69 5.34 1.25
C ASP A 85 -20.26 4.89 1.54
N PHE A 86 -19.87 3.80 0.87
CA PHE A 86 -18.54 3.20 0.96
C PHE A 86 -17.93 3.09 -0.44
N PHE A 87 -16.64 3.37 -0.56
CA PHE A 87 -15.95 3.50 -1.84
C PHE A 87 -14.60 2.81 -1.80
N ASP A 88 -14.06 2.50 -2.99
CA ASP A 88 -12.69 2.02 -3.18
C ASP A 88 -12.40 0.80 -2.27
N GLN A 89 -11.39 0.85 -1.41
CA GLN A 89 -11.03 -0.28 -0.54
C GLN A 89 -12.13 -0.61 0.47
N ALA A 90 -12.96 0.37 0.84
CA ALA A 90 -14.09 0.18 1.74
C ALA A 90 -15.37 -0.31 1.04
N GLU A 91 -15.40 -0.50 -0.30
CA GLU A 91 -16.60 -0.97 -1.02
C GLU A 91 -17.18 -2.28 -0.45
N ALA A 92 -16.33 -3.16 0.10
CA ALA A 92 -16.75 -4.39 0.78
C ALA A 92 -17.60 -4.18 2.06
N LEU A 93 -17.65 -2.94 2.57
CA LEU A 93 -18.53 -2.54 3.67
C LEU A 93 -19.93 -2.13 3.19
N ALA A 94 -20.18 -2.05 1.87
CA ALA A 94 -21.49 -1.70 1.33
C ALA A 94 -22.61 -2.58 1.93
N GLY A 95 -23.70 -1.93 2.34
CA GLY A 95 -24.84 -2.56 3.02
C GLY A 95 -24.65 -2.81 4.52
N SER A 96 -23.48 -2.51 5.08
CA SER A 96 -23.26 -2.55 6.54
C SER A 96 -23.90 -1.33 7.21
N ARG A 97 -24.48 -1.51 8.39
CA ARG A 97 -24.91 -0.39 9.24
C ARG A 97 -23.78 -0.04 10.21
N ILE A 98 -23.03 1.01 9.89
CA ILE A 98 -21.90 1.49 10.70
C ILE A 98 -22.27 2.85 11.30
N ALA A 99 -22.10 2.99 12.61
CA ALA A 99 -22.35 4.24 13.34
C ALA A 99 -21.02 4.82 13.81
N PHE A 100 -20.84 6.13 13.64
CA PHE A 100 -19.78 6.86 14.33
C PHE A 100 -20.37 7.55 15.56
N TYR A 101 -19.60 7.61 16.65
CA TYR A 101 -20.01 8.07 17.98
C TYR A 101 -19.46 9.44 18.35
N GLY A 102 -18.95 10.16 17.36
CA GLY A 102 -18.30 11.45 17.49
C GLY A 102 -17.43 11.61 16.27
N GLY A 103 -17.69 12.60 15.42
CA GLY A 103 -16.98 12.69 14.15
C GLY A 103 -17.01 14.06 13.52
N ARG A 104 -16.03 14.30 12.65
CA ARG A 104 -15.82 15.54 11.89
C ARG A 104 -15.64 15.25 10.41
N SER A 105 -15.85 16.26 9.57
CA SER A 105 -15.66 16.11 8.13
C SER A 105 -14.18 16.15 7.74
N ILE A 106 -13.82 15.33 6.77
CA ILE A 106 -12.49 15.25 6.16
C ILE A 106 -12.55 15.84 4.75
N ASP A 107 -11.60 16.71 4.42
CA ASP A 107 -11.36 17.25 3.08
C ASP A 107 -9.88 17.04 2.68
N GLY A 108 -9.50 17.61 1.53
CA GLY A 108 -8.15 17.58 0.98
C GLY A 108 -8.08 16.88 -0.38
N ALA A 109 -6.87 16.59 -0.84
CA ALA A 109 -6.66 15.77 -2.05
C ALA A 109 -6.62 14.29 -1.64
N VAL A 110 -7.77 13.80 -1.19
CA VAL A 110 -7.97 12.45 -0.64
C VAL A 110 -8.90 11.63 -1.53
N ILE A 111 -8.84 10.31 -1.39
CA ILE A 111 -9.79 9.37 -1.99
C ILE A 111 -10.77 8.95 -0.88
N PRO A 112 -12.05 9.35 -0.94
CA PRO A 112 -13.04 8.96 0.05
C PRO A 112 -13.14 7.43 0.14
N GLN A 113 -13.22 6.92 1.37
CA GLN A 113 -13.50 5.51 1.65
C GLN A 113 -14.88 5.37 2.31
N VAL A 114 -15.21 6.28 3.22
CA VAL A 114 -16.46 6.30 3.98
C VAL A 114 -17.03 7.71 3.92
N ARG A 115 -18.32 7.81 3.57
CA ARG A 115 -19.09 9.05 3.69
C ARG A 115 -20.27 8.84 4.61
N SER A 116 -20.59 9.88 5.38
CA SER A 116 -21.78 9.93 6.25
C SER A 116 -23.06 9.80 5.43
N ALA A 117 -24.18 9.47 6.09
CA ALA A 117 -25.49 9.50 5.45
C ALA A 117 -25.83 10.88 4.85
N SER A 118 -26.72 10.90 3.87
CA SER A 118 -27.16 12.13 3.18
C SER A 118 -27.96 13.08 4.08
N THR A 119 -28.41 12.60 5.23
CA THR A 119 -29.10 13.36 6.29
C THR A 119 -28.15 13.97 7.32
N THR A 120 -26.88 13.57 7.33
CA THR A 120 -25.88 14.07 8.27
C THR A 120 -25.51 15.51 7.93
N LEU A 121 -25.51 16.35 8.95
CA LEU A 121 -25.23 17.78 8.93
C LEU A 121 -23.90 18.08 9.64
N SER A 122 -23.36 19.26 9.37
CA SER A 122 -22.16 19.79 10.03
C SER A 122 -22.53 21.01 10.88
N SER A 123 -21.88 21.17 12.02
CA SER A 123 -22.06 22.32 12.91
C SER A 123 -21.54 23.64 12.32
N LEU A 124 -20.67 23.57 11.30
CA LEU A 124 -20.06 24.75 10.67
C LEU A 124 -20.38 24.89 9.17
N ARG A 125 -20.77 23.80 8.49
CA ARG A 125 -20.95 23.76 7.03
C ARG A 125 -22.43 23.65 6.63
N THR A 126 -23.19 24.71 6.94
CA THR A 126 -24.63 24.78 6.65
C THR A 126 -24.94 24.52 5.17
N GLY A 127 -25.93 23.66 4.91
CA GLY A 127 -26.42 23.35 3.57
C GLY A 127 -25.61 22.27 2.82
N GLN A 128 -24.59 21.69 3.45
CA GLN A 128 -23.86 20.53 2.94
C GLN A 128 -24.24 19.28 3.73
N THR A 129 -24.22 18.12 3.07
CA THR A 129 -24.47 16.81 3.69
C THR A 129 -23.59 15.73 3.03
N GLY A 130 -23.59 14.52 3.58
CA GLY A 130 -22.81 13.38 3.04
C GLY A 130 -21.31 13.64 3.09
N PHE A 131 -20.79 13.96 4.26
CA PHE A 131 -19.39 14.35 4.45
C PHE A 131 -18.47 13.13 4.40
N THR A 132 -17.24 13.31 3.93
CA THR A 132 -16.22 12.27 4.05
C THR A 132 -15.81 12.14 5.51
N THR A 133 -15.84 10.91 6.03
CA THR A 133 -15.57 10.58 7.44
C THR A 133 -14.47 9.52 7.58
N GLY A 134 -14.13 8.86 6.47
CA GLY A 134 -12.91 8.08 6.30
C GLY A 134 -12.36 8.23 4.88
N ALA A 135 -11.05 8.37 4.73
CA ALA A 135 -10.43 8.59 3.42
C ALA A 135 -9.01 8.04 3.37
N THR A 136 -8.55 7.64 2.18
CA THR A 136 -7.12 7.37 1.95
C THR A 136 -6.43 8.61 1.40
N GLY A 137 -5.19 8.84 1.83
CA GLY A 137 -4.38 9.99 1.42
C GLY A 137 -2.92 9.61 1.14
N GLY A 138 -2.05 10.61 1.20
CA GLY A 138 -0.63 10.50 0.85
C GLY A 138 -0.25 11.36 -0.35
N VAL A 139 1.04 11.29 -0.70
CA VAL A 139 1.64 12.12 -1.75
C VAL A 139 2.34 11.20 -2.75
N GLU A 140 1.94 11.28 -4.02
CA GLU A 140 2.54 10.48 -5.10
C GLU A 140 4.05 10.71 -5.21
N ALA A 141 4.49 11.98 -5.18
CA ALA A 141 5.90 12.36 -5.23
C ALA A 141 6.73 11.79 -4.06
N GLY A 142 6.08 11.46 -2.93
CA GLY A 142 6.71 10.87 -1.75
C GLY A 142 6.53 9.36 -1.64
N GLY A 143 5.96 8.69 -2.65
CA GLY A 143 5.73 7.23 -2.62
C GLY A 143 4.71 6.76 -1.56
N SER A 144 3.92 7.69 -1.00
CA SER A 144 3.00 7.43 0.11
C SER A 144 1.52 7.39 -0.27
N LEU A 145 1.19 7.55 -1.56
CA LEU A 145 -0.19 7.55 -2.04
C LEU A 145 -0.90 6.23 -1.66
N GLY A 146 -2.06 6.34 -1.03
CA GLY A 146 -2.86 5.19 -0.57
C GLY A 146 -2.30 4.50 0.68
N ARG A 147 -1.25 5.04 1.32
CA ARG A 147 -0.64 4.47 2.53
C ARG A 147 -1.11 5.10 3.83
N VAL A 148 -1.95 6.12 3.74
CA VAL A 148 -2.54 6.80 4.88
C VAL A 148 -4.05 6.56 4.87
N LEU A 149 -4.61 6.09 5.98
CA LEU A 149 -6.04 6.04 6.24
C LEU A 149 -6.37 7.09 7.30
N ALA A 150 -7.21 8.04 6.93
CA ALA A 150 -7.80 9.02 7.82
C ALA A 150 -9.17 8.54 8.29
N LEU A 151 -9.46 8.64 9.58
CA LEU A 151 -10.77 8.34 10.17
C LEU A 151 -11.17 9.46 11.13
N SER A 152 -12.47 9.74 11.24
CA SER A 152 -12.97 10.85 12.06
C SER A 152 -13.43 10.47 13.47
N ASP A 153 -13.39 9.18 13.80
CA ASP A 153 -13.92 8.63 15.05
C ASP A 153 -13.01 7.50 15.53
N PHE A 154 -12.57 7.55 16.78
CA PHE A 154 -11.82 6.48 17.42
C PHE A 154 -12.73 5.48 18.13
N ASP A 155 -13.81 5.96 18.74
CA ASP A 155 -14.75 5.19 19.55
C ASP A 155 -15.36 4.03 18.77
N VAL A 156 -15.69 4.21 17.47
CA VAL A 156 -16.19 3.13 16.59
C VAL A 156 -15.31 1.87 16.56
N LEU A 157 -14.01 2.00 16.87
CA LEU A 157 -13.04 0.91 16.87
C LEU A 157 -12.87 0.22 18.23
N THR A 158 -13.49 0.75 19.30
CA THR A 158 -13.26 0.30 20.68
C THR A 158 -14.55 -0.10 21.40
N ASP A 159 -14.42 -0.80 22.53
CA ASP A 159 -15.58 -1.17 23.35
C ASP A 159 -16.16 0.08 24.05
N PRO A 160 -17.51 0.19 24.17
CA PRO A 160 -18.51 -0.81 23.78
C PRO A 160 -18.98 -0.70 22.32
N TYR A 161 -18.55 0.33 21.60
CA TYR A 161 -19.11 0.76 20.33
C TYR A 161 -18.77 -0.17 19.15
N VAL A 162 -17.62 -0.82 19.17
CA VAL A 162 -17.22 -1.82 18.16
C VAL A 162 -18.16 -3.04 18.11
N ALA A 163 -18.85 -3.32 19.22
CA ALA A 163 -19.84 -4.40 19.32
C ALA A 163 -21.24 -3.99 18.86
N ARG A 164 -21.48 -2.71 18.57
CA ARG A 164 -22.76 -2.21 18.06
C ARG A 164 -22.81 -2.33 16.54
N HIS A 165 -24.01 -2.61 16.04
CA HIS A 165 -24.30 -2.77 14.61
C HIS A 165 -23.25 -3.62 13.88
N ASP A 166 -22.73 -3.12 12.75
CA ASP A 166 -21.68 -3.78 11.96
C ASP A 166 -20.29 -3.14 12.17
N ASN A 167 -20.07 -2.38 13.25
CA ASN A 167 -18.80 -1.65 13.47
C ASN A 167 -17.57 -2.56 13.53
N ARG A 168 -17.74 -3.84 13.92
CA ARG A 168 -16.68 -4.84 13.87
C ARG A 168 -16.15 -5.09 12.45
N ARG A 169 -16.97 -4.87 11.41
CA ARG A 169 -16.54 -4.94 10.01
C ARG A 169 -15.64 -3.76 9.65
N LEU A 170 -15.93 -2.56 10.17
CA LEU A 170 -15.04 -1.40 10.01
C LEU A 170 -13.69 -1.65 10.69
N LEU A 171 -13.69 -2.19 11.92
CA LEU A 171 -12.45 -2.57 12.60
C LEU A 171 -11.64 -3.56 11.76
N ALA A 172 -12.29 -4.59 11.18
CA ALA A 172 -11.60 -5.55 10.31
C ALA A 172 -11.00 -4.86 9.07
N PHE A 173 -11.72 -3.93 8.44
CA PHE A 173 -11.20 -3.12 7.34
C PHE A 173 -9.96 -2.30 7.74
N VAL A 174 -10.02 -1.60 8.88
CA VAL A 174 -8.89 -0.81 9.40
C VAL A 174 -7.70 -1.72 9.73
N ALA A 175 -7.94 -2.86 10.36
CA ALA A 175 -6.88 -3.83 10.70
C ALA A 175 -6.21 -4.40 9.45
N GLU A 176 -6.98 -4.76 8.43
CA GLU A 176 -6.46 -5.24 7.15
C GLU A 176 -5.63 -4.16 6.44
N PHE A 177 -6.12 -2.91 6.41
CA PHE A 177 -5.38 -1.79 5.85
C PHE A 177 -4.01 -1.61 6.53
N LEU A 178 -3.97 -1.67 7.86
CA LEU A 178 -2.74 -1.53 8.63
C LEU A 178 -1.80 -2.73 8.45
N ALA A 179 -2.34 -3.94 8.34
CA ALA A 179 -1.57 -5.16 8.13
C ALA A 179 -1.01 -5.28 6.69
N GLY A 180 -1.67 -4.69 5.70
CA GLY A 180 -1.25 -4.67 4.29
C GLY A 180 -0.06 -3.76 3.98
N GLY A 181 0.77 -3.40 4.97
CA GLY A 181 2.01 -2.65 4.78
C GLY A 181 3.17 -3.58 4.40
N GLU A 182 3.62 -3.52 3.14
CA GLU A 182 4.84 -4.19 2.70
C GLU A 182 6.00 -3.19 2.73
N ARG A 183 6.82 -3.25 3.79
CA ARG A 183 7.99 -2.38 3.93
C ARG A 183 9.21 -2.95 3.21
N ASN A 184 9.90 -2.07 2.49
CA ASN A 184 11.25 -2.33 2.02
C ASN A 184 12.21 -2.07 3.18
N HIS A 185 12.60 -3.12 3.88
CA HIS A 185 13.57 -3.00 4.95
C HIS A 185 14.98 -2.79 4.40
N SER A 186 15.67 -1.81 4.93
CA SER A 186 17.07 -1.49 4.65
C SER A 186 17.96 -1.84 5.83
N ILE A 187 19.28 -1.83 5.62
CA ILE A 187 20.23 -2.06 6.72
C ILE A 187 20.17 -0.98 7.80
N ALA A 188 19.66 0.21 7.45
CA ALA A 188 19.44 1.28 8.40
C ALA A 188 18.33 0.93 9.41
N ASP A 189 17.40 0.05 9.04
CA ASP A 189 16.31 -0.40 9.92
C ASP A 189 16.78 -1.38 11.00
N PHE A 190 17.93 -2.03 10.78
CA PHE A 190 18.52 -3.02 11.69
C PHE A 190 19.85 -2.53 12.27
N PRO A 191 19.84 -1.50 13.14
CA PRO A 191 21.06 -0.89 13.64
C PRO A 191 21.92 -1.82 14.53
N ALA A 192 21.40 -2.99 14.89
CA ALA A 192 22.12 -4.02 15.63
C ALA A 192 22.59 -5.19 14.75
N ALA A 193 22.14 -5.30 13.49
CA ALA A 193 22.54 -6.40 12.61
C ALA A 193 24.00 -6.29 12.17
N LEU A 194 24.49 -5.06 12.02
CA LEU A 194 25.90 -4.75 11.82
C LEU A 194 26.33 -3.66 12.81
N GLY A 195 27.50 -3.81 13.39
CA GLY A 195 28.25 -2.86 14.19
C GLY A 195 28.69 -1.66 13.37
N LYS A 196 29.44 -0.76 14.01
CA LYS A 196 29.88 0.50 13.40
C LYS A 196 30.92 0.32 12.31
N GLU A 197 31.69 -0.75 12.39
CA GLU A 197 32.77 -1.08 11.47
C GLU A 197 32.40 -2.38 10.77
N VAL A 198 32.27 -2.31 9.44
CA VAL A 198 31.91 -3.44 8.59
C VAL A 198 33.06 -3.70 7.63
N ALA A 199 33.58 -4.92 7.66
CA ALA A 199 34.58 -5.38 6.70
C ALA A 199 33.87 -5.96 5.48
N LEU A 200 34.24 -5.51 4.28
CA LEU A 200 33.86 -6.13 3.02
C LEU A 200 35.05 -6.93 2.50
N VAL A 201 34.89 -8.24 2.36
CA VAL A 201 35.85 -9.11 1.71
C VAL A 201 35.25 -9.58 0.40
N ILE A 202 36.00 -9.40 -0.68
CA ILE A 202 35.61 -9.88 -2.01
C ILE A 202 36.61 -10.97 -2.41
N ASP A 203 36.11 -12.15 -2.77
CA ASP A 203 36.95 -13.22 -3.26
C ASP A 203 37.43 -12.93 -4.70
N ASP A 204 38.74 -13.09 -4.92
CA ASP A 204 39.43 -12.85 -6.19
C ASP A 204 39.27 -14.03 -7.18
N SER A 205 38.58 -15.10 -6.80
CA SER A 205 38.39 -16.27 -7.66
C SER A 205 37.59 -15.99 -8.94
N ALA A 206 36.87 -14.87 -9.00
CA ALA A 206 36.27 -14.33 -10.22
C ALA A 206 36.68 -12.85 -10.36
N PRO A 207 37.02 -12.36 -11.57
CA PRO A 207 37.31 -10.94 -11.75
C PRO A 207 36.08 -10.16 -11.30
N VAL A 208 36.25 -9.38 -10.22
CA VAL A 208 35.25 -8.41 -9.78
C VAL A 208 35.13 -7.40 -10.92
N GLY A 209 34.23 -7.67 -11.86
CA GLY A 209 34.00 -6.81 -13.00
C GLY A 209 33.56 -5.43 -12.52
N ALA A 210 33.52 -4.45 -13.43
CA ALA A 210 33.05 -3.10 -13.11
C ALA A 210 31.70 -3.08 -12.35
N GLN A 211 30.84 -4.07 -12.57
CA GLN A 211 29.58 -4.26 -11.86
C GLN A 211 29.74 -4.56 -10.36
N GLY A 212 30.70 -5.41 -9.97
CA GLY A 212 30.96 -5.71 -8.56
C GLY A 212 31.51 -4.51 -7.79
N LEU A 213 32.34 -3.69 -8.44
CA LEU A 213 32.79 -2.40 -7.89
C LEU A 213 31.65 -1.40 -7.70
N VAL A 214 30.72 -1.30 -8.66
CA VAL A 214 29.55 -0.43 -8.54
C VAL A 214 28.67 -0.87 -7.36
N LYS A 215 28.44 -2.18 -7.20
CA LYS A 215 27.66 -2.74 -6.09
C LYS A 215 28.36 -2.55 -4.73
N ALA A 216 29.67 -2.72 -4.66
CA ALA A 216 30.44 -2.41 -3.44
C ALA A 216 30.36 -0.93 -3.06
N ALA A 217 30.42 -0.01 -4.04
CA ALA A 217 30.26 1.42 -3.80
C ALA A 217 28.83 1.80 -3.36
N GLU A 218 27.81 1.14 -3.93
CA GLU A 218 26.42 1.28 -3.49
C GLU A 218 26.25 0.82 -2.04
N LEU A 219 26.77 -0.36 -1.70
CA LEU A 219 26.77 -0.90 -0.34
C LEU A 219 27.48 0.03 0.65
N GLN A 220 28.66 0.55 0.28
CA GLN A 220 29.38 1.53 1.09
C GLN A 220 28.51 2.75 1.41
N ARG A 221 27.86 3.32 0.39
CA ARG A 221 27.00 4.49 0.55
C ARG A 221 25.83 4.21 1.49
N VAL A 222 25.20 3.05 1.37
CA VAL A 222 24.08 2.64 2.24
C VAL A 222 24.54 2.48 3.69
N LEU A 223 25.71 1.88 3.91
CA LEU A 223 26.29 1.74 5.25
C LEU A 223 26.65 3.12 5.85
N GLU A 224 27.26 4.01 5.08
CA GLU A 224 27.61 5.38 5.51
C GLU A 224 26.39 6.22 5.89
N LEU A 225 25.30 6.13 5.11
CA LEU A 225 24.02 6.78 5.43
C LEU A 225 23.43 6.31 6.77
N SER A 226 23.73 5.07 7.16
CA SER A 226 23.34 4.51 8.45
C SER A 226 24.33 4.83 9.60
N GLY A 227 25.39 5.60 9.32
CA GLY A 227 26.44 5.97 10.28
C GLY A 227 27.51 4.91 10.49
N ARG A 228 27.66 3.96 9.56
CA ARG A 228 28.68 2.88 9.60
C ARG A 228 29.84 3.21 8.68
N GLN A 229 30.99 2.61 8.98
CA GLN A 229 32.17 2.66 8.13
C GLN A 229 32.39 1.30 7.49
N MET A 230 32.60 1.29 6.17
CA MET A 230 33.00 0.10 5.44
C MET A 230 34.51 0.13 5.22
N ARG A 231 35.18 -1.00 5.47
CA ARG A 231 36.59 -1.21 5.14
C ARG A 231 36.74 -2.43 4.23
N LEU A 232 37.63 -2.36 3.26
CA LEU A 232 37.97 -3.52 2.45
C LEU A 232 38.94 -4.41 3.26
N GLY A 233 38.63 -5.70 3.33
CA GLY A 233 39.41 -6.71 4.03
C GLY A 233 40.10 -7.70 3.07
N PRO A 234 41.26 -8.27 3.44
CA PRO A 234 41.81 -9.43 2.76
C PRO A 234 40.96 -10.68 2.97
N THR A 235 41.00 -11.62 2.02
CA THR A 235 40.30 -12.92 2.08
C THR A 235 40.68 -13.79 3.28
N THR A 236 41.85 -13.56 3.88
CA THR A 236 42.28 -14.22 5.11
C THR A 236 41.42 -13.91 6.33
N TRP A 237 40.57 -12.88 6.28
CA TRP A 237 39.62 -12.56 7.36
C TRP A 237 38.43 -13.51 7.42
N VAL A 238 38.20 -14.32 6.38
CA VAL A 238 37.11 -15.30 6.28
C VAL A 238 37.52 -16.66 6.86
N SER A 239 38.82 -16.87 7.11
CA SER A 239 39.41 -18.21 7.27
C SER A 239 39.18 -18.90 8.60
N ASN A 240 38.39 -18.36 9.52
CA ASN A 240 37.89 -19.08 10.69
C ASN A 240 36.54 -18.44 11.05
N SER A 241 35.51 -19.26 11.24
CA SER A 241 34.17 -18.82 11.60
C SER A 241 34.21 -17.71 12.66
N ILE A 242 33.61 -16.57 12.31
CA ILE A 242 33.48 -15.33 13.08
C ILE A 242 34.74 -14.46 13.07
N ALA A 243 34.58 -13.25 12.51
CA ALA A 243 35.57 -12.23 12.26
C ALA A 243 36.70 -12.16 13.31
N ALA A 244 37.93 -12.32 12.82
CA ALA A 244 39.16 -12.34 13.62
C ALA A 244 39.36 -11.11 14.55
N ASP A 245 38.62 -10.02 14.33
CA ASP A 245 38.79 -8.74 15.03
C ASP A 245 37.49 -8.18 15.65
N GLY A 246 36.39 -8.95 15.70
CA GLY A 246 35.12 -8.49 16.26
C GLY A 246 34.41 -7.38 15.45
N ASN A 247 34.79 -7.19 14.19
CA ASN A 247 34.05 -6.38 13.23
C ASN A 247 33.05 -7.28 12.50
N ASP A 248 31.91 -6.75 12.06
CA ASP A 248 31.02 -7.54 11.22
C ASP A 248 31.59 -7.63 9.81
N LEU A 249 31.40 -8.80 9.18
CA LEU A 249 32.01 -9.15 7.91
C LEU A 249 30.89 -9.37 6.89
N ILE A 250 31.03 -8.72 5.73
CA ILE A 250 30.27 -9.02 4.51
C ILE A 250 31.25 -9.73 3.58
N TYR A 251 30.97 -10.98 3.24
CA TYR A 251 31.77 -11.75 2.28
C TYR A 251 31.04 -11.89 0.95
N VAL A 252 31.72 -11.50 -0.13
CA VAL A 252 31.20 -11.57 -1.51
C VAL A 252 32.06 -12.53 -2.31
N ALA A 253 31.49 -13.65 -2.70
CA ALA A 253 32.17 -14.69 -3.46
C ALA A 253 31.19 -15.44 -4.35
N SER A 254 31.69 -16.23 -5.30
CA SER A 254 30.83 -17.22 -5.95
C SER A 254 30.50 -18.36 -4.99
N TYR A 255 29.34 -19.00 -5.18
CA TYR A 255 28.97 -20.15 -4.35
C TYR A 255 30.03 -21.26 -4.37
N GLU A 256 30.64 -21.50 -5.54
CA GLU A 256 31.75 -22.45 -5.69
C GLU A 256 33.01 -22.03 -4.93
N ALA A 257 33.33 -20.75 -4.88
CA ALA A 257 34.46 -20.22 -4.13
C ALA A 257 34.18 -20.26 -2.63
N ALA A 258 32.98 -19.86 -2.22
CA ALA A 258 32.54 -19.92 -0.83
C ALA A 258 32.57 -21.36 -0.29
N GLU A 259 32.15 -22.36 -1.07
CA GLU A 259 32.21 -23.78 -0.67
C GLU A 259 33.65 -24.31 -0.60
N ARG A 260 34.51 -23.87 -1.51
CA ARG A 260 35.91 -24.34 -1.60
C ARG A 260 36.79 -23.74 -0.52
N ASP A 261 36.65 -22.44 -0.30
CA ASP A 261 37.63 -21.62 0.41
C ASP A 261 37.17 -21.25 1.83
N THR A 262 35.91 -21.53 2.18
CA THR A 262 35.31 -21.19 3.49
C THR A 262 34.36 -22.27 4.02
N PRO A 263 34.11 -22.35 5.34
CA PRO A 263 33.05 -23.20 5.91
C PRO A 263 31.66 -22.54 5.89
N LEU A 264 31.50 -21.32 5.37
CA LEU A 264 30.29 -20.51 5.58
C LEU A 264 28.99 -21.17 5.08
N LEU A 265 29.02 -21.82 3.91
CA LEU A 265 27.84 -22.51 3.40
C LEU A 265 27.45 -23.69 4.30
N ALA A 266 28.43 -24.47 4.74
CA ALA A 266 28.20 -25.58 5.66
C ALA A 266 27.69 -25.11 7.03
N ASP A 267 28.23 -24.02 7.57
CA ASP A 267 27.79 -23.42 8.83
C ASP A 267 26.33 -22.90 8.75
N LEU A 268 25.88 -22.50 7.57
CA LEU A 268 24.49 -22.11 7.28
C LEU A 268 23.57 -23.31 6.98
N GLY A 269 24.09 -24.53 6.99
CA GLY A 269 23.34 -25.75 6.63
C GLY A 269 22.99 -25.80 5.13
N LEU A 270 23.84 -25.21 4.28
CA LEU A 270 23.70 -25.16 2.83
C LEU A 270 24.79 -26.03 2.17
N SER A 271 24.41 -26.72 1.09
CA SER A 271 25.32 -27.48 0.23
C SER A 271 25.09 -27.14 -1.23
N LEU A 272 26.16 -27.13 -2.04
CA LEU A 272 26.05 -26.87 -3.46
C LEU A 272 25.86 -28.19 -4.22
N VAL A 273 24.84 -28.24 -5.08
CA VAL A 273 24.52 -29.43 -5.89
C VAL A 273 24.39 -29.03 -7.35
N THR A 274 25.22 -29.63 -8.19
CA THR A 274 25.16 -29.44 -9.64
C THR A 274 24.38 -30.56 -10.30
N GLU A 275 23.33 -30.21 -11.05
CA GLU A 275 22.49 -31.17 -11.78
C GLU A 275 22.47 -30.84 -13.28
N ILE A 276 22.50 -31.87 -14.12
CA ILE A 276 22.31 -31.72 -15.57
C ILE A 276 20.81 -31.80 -15.84
N VAL A 277 20.19 -30.66 -16.13
CA VAL A 277 18.77 -30.59 -16.47
C VAL A 277 18.64 -30.71 -17.99
N THR A 278 17.97 -31.77 -18.45
CA THR A 278 17.52 -31.87 -19.85
C THR A 278 16.10 -31.30 -19.90
N PRO A 279 15.87 -30.11 -20.49
CA PRO A 279 14.53 -29.57 -20.55
C PRO A 279 13.61 -30.54 -21.30
N THR A 280 12.47 -30.88 -20.71
CA THR A 280 11.47 -31.72 -21.38
C THR A 280 10.88 -30.91 -22.54
N ALA A 281 11.02 -31.40 -23.77
CA ALA A 281 10.40 -30.78 -24.93
C ALA A 281 8.87 -30.76 -24.73
N SER A 282 8.27 -29.56 -24.70
CA SER A 282 6.82 -29.41 -24.60
C SER A 282 6.12 -30.17 -25.73
N ALA A 283 5.23 -31.09 -25.38
CA ALA A 283 4.37 -31.75 -26.34
C ALA A 283 3.46 -30.70 -27.02
N PRO A 284 3.21 -30.79 -28.34
CA PRO A 284 2.31 -29.87 -29.01
C PRO A 284 0.91 -29.97 -28.40
N VAL A 285 0.33 -28.81 -28.08
CA VAL A 285 -1.03 -28.68 -27.55
C VAL A 285 -2.00 -29.32 -28.55
N ALA A 286 -2.73 -30.35 -28.12
CA ALA A 286 -3.79 -30.94 -28.91
C ALA A 286 -4.94 -29.94 -29.06
N THR A 287 -5.27 -29.58 -30.29
CA THR A 287 -6.48 -28.81 -30.63
C THR A 287 -7.72 -29.58 -30.13
N PRO A 288 -8.62 -28.97 -29.34
CA PRO A 288 -9.82 -29.66 -28.89
C PRO A 288 -10.72 -29.97 -30.10
N ALA A 289 -11.14 -31.23 -30.19
CA ALA A 289 -12.13 -31.67 -31.17
C ALA A 289 -13.49 -31.00 -30.88
N VAL A 290 -14.09 -30.43 -31.92
CA VAL A 290 -15.46 -29.90 -31.86
C VAL A 290 -16.42 -31.08 -31.70
N GLU A 291 -16.97 -31.27 -30.49
CA GLU A 291 -18.06 -32.22 -30.28
C GLU A 291 -19.36 -31.68 -30.89
N SER A 292 -19.95 -32.52 -31.74
CA SER A 292 -21.16 -32.25 -32.49
C SER A 292 -22.39 -32.41 -31.58
N ASN A 293 -23.17 -31.33 -31.42
CA ASN A 293 -24.45 -31.34 -30.72
C ASN A 293 -25.44 -32.29 -31.40
N SER A 294 -25.89 -33.32 -30.67
CA SER A 294 -27.13 -34.05 -30.98
C SER A 294 -27.98 -34.17 -29.71
N PRO A 295 -29.26 -33.74 -29.72
CA PRO A 295 -30.08 -33.69 -28.51
C PRO A 295 -30.69 -35.05 -28.15
N ALA A 296 -30.48 -35.48 -26.91
CA ALA A 296 -31.16 -36.63 -26.30
C ALA A 296 -32.39 -36.18 -25.47
N PRO A 297 -33.43 -37.02 -25.33
CA PRO A 297 -34.78 -36.61 -24.96
C PRO A 297 -34.97 -36.36 -23.45
N ALA A 298 -35.91 -35.46 -23.13
CA ALA A 298 -36.30 -35.04 -21.79
C ALA A 298 -37.01 -36.14 -20.97
N PRO A 299 -36.73 -36.26 -19.65
CA PRO A 299 -37.58 -37.02 -18.74
C PRO A 299 -38.80 -36.21 -18.29
N ALA A 300 -39.94 -36.91 -18.19
CA ALA A 300 -41.26 -36.39 -17.84
C ALA A 300 -41.38 -35.92 -16.39
N THR A 301 -42.19 -34.88 -16.20
CA THR A 301 -42.67 -34.36 -14.92
C THR A 301 -43.82 -35.19 -14.34
N THR A 302 -43.89 -35.32 -13.02
CA THR A 302 -45.11 -35.72 -12.30
C THR A 302 -45.20 -34.90 -10.99
N PRO A 303 -46.40 -34.46 -10.54
CA PRO A 303 -46.53 -33.31 -9.64
C PRO A 303 -46.82 -33.62 -8.16
N ALA A 304 -46.41 -32.65 -7.34
CA ALA A 304 -46.96 -32.12 -6.08
C ALA A 304 -47.06 -33.01 -4.82
N GLU A 305 -46.49 -32.49 -3.72
CA GLU A 305 -47.18 -32.47 -2.42
C GLU A 305 -46.67 -31.32 -1.52
N THR A 306 -47.62 -30.52 -1.04
CA THR A 306 -47.48 -29.44 -0.05
C THR A 306 -47.51 -30.04 1.36
N PRO A 307 -46.73 -29.50 2.31
CA PRO A 307 -47.30 -29.25 3.64
C PRO A 307 -47.07 -27.83 4.14
N ALA A 308 -48.15 -27.25 4.67
CA ALA A 308 -48.17 -26.03 5.44
C ALA A 308 -47.72 -26.29 6.88
N ALA A 309 -46.93 -25.38 7.46
CA ALA A 309 -46.91 -25.12 8.91
C ALA A 309 -46.30 -23.75 9.20
N THR A 310 -47.13 -22.86 9.74
CA THR A 310 -46.79 -21.57 10.35
C THR A 310 -46.11 -21.77 11.70
N PRO A 311 -45.04 -21.03 12.04
CA PRO A 311 -44.66 -20.82 13.43
C PRO A 311 -45.19 -19.47 13.96
N THR A 312 -45.88 -19.56 15.09
CA THR A 312 -46.36 -18.48 15.97
C THR A 312 -45.18 -17.71 16.59
N PRO A 313 -45.29 -16.38 16.84
CA PRO A 313 -44.22 -15.59 17.44
C PRO A 313 -44.05 -15.89 18.93
N THR A 314 -42.80 -16.14 19.33
CA THR A 314 -42.36 -16.30 20.72
C THR A 314 -42.38 -14.96 21.45
N MET A 315 -43.00 -14.93 22.63
CA MET A 315 -43.04 -13.79 23.55
C MET A 315 -41.63 -13.41 24.03
N MET A 316 -41.32 -12.11 24.03
CA MET A 316 -40.14 -11.54 24.67
C MET A 316 -40.24 -11.66 26.21
N PRO A 317 -39.13 -11.91 26.92
CA PRO A 317 -39.05 -11.68 28.36
C PRO A 317 -38.96 -10.18 28.68
N GLU A 318 -39.77 -9.73 29.62
CA GLU A 318 -39.80 -8.37 30.18
C GLU A 318 -38.56 -8.15 31.07
N LEU A 319 -37.79 -7.07 30.82
CA LEU A 319 -36.67 -6.65 31.69
C LEU A 319 -37.17 -5.69 32.81
N PRO A 320 -36.54 -5.73 34.00
CA PRO A 320 -36.99 -5.00 35.18
C PRO A 320 -36.79 -3.47 35.08
N GLN A 321 -37.70 -2.74 35.72
CA GLN A 321 -37.73 -1.27 35.79
C GLN A 321 -36.45 -0.68 36.38
N THR A 322 -35.93 0.37 35.74
CA THR A 322 -34.75 1.13 36.18
C THR A 322 -35.08 2.06 37.34
N THR A 323 -34.21 2.06 38.35
CA THR A 323 -34.18 3.01 39.47
C THR A 323 -33.81 4.41 38.96
N PRO A 324 -34.40 5.51 39.48
CA PRO A 324 -34.04 6.87 39.05
C PRO A 324 -32.64 7.29 39.53
N ALA A 325 -31.98 8.11 38.71
CA ALA A 325 -30.64 8.67 38.94
C ALA A 325 -30.61 9.68 40.11
N PRO A 326 -29.48 9.82 40.82
CA PRO A 326 -29.35 10.76 41.93
C PRO A 326 -29.26 12.22 41.46
N GLU A 327 -29.94 13.12 42.19
CA GLU A 327 -29.91 14.58 41.98
C GLU A 327 -28.50 15.16 42.17
N ILE A 328 -28.06 15.97 41.20
CA ILE A 328 -26.85 16.79 41.29
C ILE A 328 -27.24 18.18 41.83
N PRO A 329 -26.63 18.69 42.92
CA PRO A 329 -26.92 20.02 43.45
C PRO A 329 -26.31 21.15 42.57
N PRO A 330 -26.87 22.36 42.60
CA PRO A 330 -26.49 23.46 41.70
C PRO A 330 -25.12 24.06 42.05
N VAL A 331 -24.31 24.30 41.03
CA VAL A 331 -23.01 24.98 41.13
C VAL A 331 -23.20 26.49 41.07
N THR A 332 -22.65 27.22 42.05
CA THR A 332 -22.64 28.69 42.10
C THR A 332 -21.38 29.23 41.38
N PRO A 333 -21.46 30.25 40.51
CA PRO A 333 -20.30 30.78 39.81
C PRO A 333 -19.52 31.79 40.68
N GLY A 334 -18.22 31.53 40.86
CA GLY A 334 -17.25 32.41 41.52
C GLY A 334 -16.09 32.73 40.58
N ALA A 335 -15.83 34.02 40.41
CA ALA A 335 -14.94 34.64 39.43
C ALA A 335 -13.44 34.38 39.63
N ALA A 336 -12.70 34.38 38.52
CA ALA A 336 -11.35 34.94 38.47
C ALA A 336 -11.02 35.44 37.05
N ASP A 337 -10.83 36.75 36.97
CA ASP A 337 -10.31 37.51 35.83
C ASP A 337 -8.96 36.98 35.34
N VAL A 338 -8.79 36.84 34.01
CA VAL A 338 -7.50 37.10 33.35
C VAL A 338 -7.75 37.85 32.04
N THR A 339 -7.13 39.04 31.98
CA THR A 339 -7.26 40.06 30.94
C THR A 339 -6.56 39.63 29.65
N ALA A 340 -7.28 39.65 28.52
CA ALA A 340 -6.71 39.54 27.18
C ALA A 340 -6.50 40.93 26.57
N THR A 341 -5.26 41.26 26.20
CA THR A 341 -4.97 42.46 25.40
C THR A 341 -4.72 42.03 23.96
N ALA A 342 -5.73 42.23 23.11
CA ALA A 342 -5.61 42.14 21.66
C ALA A 342 -5.13 43.48 21.09
N THR A 343 -4.17 43.45 20.16
CA THR A 343 -3.84 44.59 19.30
C THR A 343 -3.95 44.14 17.85
N VAL A 344 -4.95 44.71 17.15
CA VAL A 344 -5.19 44.60 15.71
C VAL A 344 -4.73 45.89 15.03
N VAL A 345 -3.89 45.81 13.99
CA VAL A 345 -3.84 46.79 12.86
C VAL A 345 -3.10 46.17 11.64
N PRO A 346 -3.23 46.70 10.40
CA PRO A 346 -3.81 45.95 9.29
C PRO A 346 -2.91 45.85 8.03
N VAL A 347 -3.47 45.23 6.98
CA VAL A 347 -2.91 44.92 5.67
C VAL A 347 -2.63 46.16 4.80
N SER A 348 -1.56 46.06 4.00
CA SER A 348 -1.27 46.75 2.71
C SER A 348 -0.12 47.76 2.72
N ARG A 349 1.00 47.39 2.05
CA ARG A 349 1.77 48.17 1.06
C ARG A 349 3.20 47.62 0.95
N LEU A 350 3.52 47.02 -0.20
CA LEU A 350 4.79 47.20 -0.90
C LEU A 350 4.72 46.51 -2.27
N ALA A 351 4.16 47.26 -3.22
CA ALA A 351 4.55 47.15 -4.61
C ALA A 351 5.47 48.34 -4.92
N GLN A 352 6.55 48.05 -5.66
CA GLN A 352 7.37 48.91 -6.52
C GLN A 352 8.87 49.06 -6.20
N ALA A 353 9.63 48.82 -7.28
CA ALA A 353 11.02 49.13 -7.61
C ALA A 353 12.03 48.02 -7.26
N GLN A 354 12.81 47.41 -8.18
CA GLN A 354 13.31 47.74 -9.53
C GLN A 354 13.50 46.41 -10.31
N ALA A 355 13.06 46.19 -11.56
CA ALA A 355 13.55 46.74 -12.84
C ALA A 355 15.03 46.48 -13.15
N ALA A 356 15.35 45.37 -13.84
CA ALA A 356 16.42 45.27 -14.85
C ALA A 356 16.33 43.93 -15.62
N THR A 357 15.80 43.99 -16.84
CA THR A 357 15.85 42.94 -17.87
C THR A 357 17.18 43.02 -18.63
N PRO A 358 17.76 41.88 -19.04
CA PRO A 358 18.26 41.81 -20.41
C PRO A 358 17.65 40.62 -21.17
N ALA A 359 17.29 40.89 -22.42
CA ALA A 359 16.76 39.94 -23.39
C ALA A 359 17.84 38.96 -23.89
N PRO A 360 17.47 37.76 -24.37
CA PRO A 360 18.31 37.02 -25.30
C PRO A 360 17.76 37.12 -26.74
N THR A 361 18.72 37.30 -27.64
CA THR A 361 18.65 37.47 -29.08
C THR A 361 18.18 36.22 -29.82
N GLU A 362 17.35 36.43 -30.85
CA GLU A 362 16.88 35.49 -31.86
C GLU A 362 17.99 35.04 -32.83
N THR A 363 18.00 33.76 -33.25
CA THR A 363 18.17 33.29 -34.66
C THR A 363 17.88 31.78 -34.76
N PRO A 364 17.65 31.17 -35.96
CA PRO A 364 16.37 30.51 -36.25
C PRO A 364 16.47 28.99 -36.54
N SER A 365 15.32 28.33 -36.45
CA SER A 365 15.11 26.92 -36.83
C SER A 365 14.63 26.81 -38.29
N PRO A 366 15.09 25.82 -39.09
CA PRO A 366 14.51 25.55 -40.41
C PRO A 366 13.35 24.54 -40.33
N ALA A 367 12.44 24.68 -41.30
CA ALA A 367 11.17 23.97 -41.48
C ALA A 367 11.28 22.50 -41.92
N PRO A 368 10.15 21.79 -41.99
CA PRO A 368 9.85 21.07 -43.23
C PRO A 368 8.45 21.37 -43.78
N GLU A 369 8.41 21.46 -45.10
CA GLU A 369 7.25 21.74 -45.96
C GLU A 369 6.38 20.49 -46.16
N ALA A 370 5.08 20.70 -46.34
CA ALA A 370 4.06 19.67 -46.55
C ALA A 370 3.60 19.62 -48.02
N THR A 371 3.43 18.38 -48.51
CA THR A 371 2.40 17.87 -49.46
C THR A 371 2.31 18.46 -50.89
N PRO A 372 1.89 17.63 -51.88
CA PRO A 372 0.48 17.72 -52.27
C PRO A 372 -0.25 16.38 -52.54
N GLU A 373 -1.55 16.44 -52.26
CA GLU A 373 -2.74 15.66 -52.67
C GLU A 373 -3.03 15.77 -54.21
N PRO A 374 -4.17 15.32 -54.79
CA PRO A 374 -4.96 14.08 -54.66
C PRO A 374 -5.57 13.59 -56.03
N ALA A 375 -6.63 12.76 -55.94
CA ALA A 375 -7.71 12.45 -56.90
C ALA A 375 -7.47 11.25 -57.84
N THR A 376 -8.40 10.33 -58.14
CA THR A 376 -9.84 10.05 -57.89
C THR A 376 -10.05 8.66 -58.55
N GLY A 377 -10.85 7.72 -58.08
CA GLY A 377 -12.31 7.72 -58.00
C GLY A 377 -12.85 6.34 -58.41
N GLU A 378 -13.91 5.89 -57.75
CA GLU A 378 -14.60 4.60 -57.91
C GLU A 378 -15.49 4.54 -59.16
N SER A 379 -15.72 3.34 -59.70
CA SER A 379 -17.04 2.65 -59.67
C SER A 379 -17.37 1.74 -60.88
N SER A 380 -17.98 0.61 -60.52
CA SER A 380 -19.03 -0.17 -61.23
C SER A 380 -18.65 -1.30 -62.19
N GLY A 381 -19.32 -2.46 -61.98
CA GLY A 381 -19.78 -3.34 -63.08
C GLY A 381 -19.50 -4.84 -62.96
N THR A 382 -20.38 -5.59 -62.28
CA THR A 382 -20.68 -7.02 -62.52
C THR A 382 -21.17 -7.20 -63.98
N PRO A 383 -20.90 -8.30 -64.74
CA PRO A 383 -21.58 -9.58 -64.50
C PRO A 383 -20.87 -10.91 -64.90
N GLU A 384 -21.42 -12.00 -64.33
CA GLU A 384 -21.69 -13.33 -64.92
C GLU A 384 -20.60 -14.42 -65.11
N ALA A 385 -20.67 -15.40 -64.20
CA ALA A 385 -20.58 -16.87 -64.33
C ALA A 385 -19.64 -17.55 -65.35
N ALA A 386 -18.69 -18.34 -64.83
CA ALA A 386 -18.43 -19.73 -65.24
C ALA A 386 -17.52 -20.46 -64.22
N ALA A 387 -17.90 -21.67 -63.85
CA ALA A 387 -17.19 -22.55 -62.93
C ALA A 387 -15.94 -23.19 -63.56
N THR A 388 -14.82 -23.34 -62.83
CA THR A 388 -13.98 -24.56 -62.89
C THR A 388 -12.95 -24.68 -61.73
N ALA A 389 -13.02 -25.82 -61.04
CA ALA A 389 -11.99 -26.65 -60.38
C ALA A 389 -10.76 -26.05 -59.64
N THR A 390 -10.69 -26.43 -58.36
CA THR A 390 -9.56 -26.45 -57.42
C THR A 390 -8.35 -27.29 -57.88
N PRO A 391 -7.10 -26.85 -57.67
CA PRO A 391 -5.96 -27.73 -57.44
C PRO A 391 -5.62 -27.81 -55.94
N ALA A 392 -5.30 -29.02 -55.48
CA ALA A 392 -4.99 -29.35 -54.08
C ALA A 392 -3.67 -28.72 -53.58
N PRO A 393 -3.54 -28.38 -52.29
CA PRO A 393 -2.27 -27.96 -51.72
C PRO A 393 -1.35 -29.15 -51.44
N ASP A 394 -0.07 -28.94 -51.79
CA ASP A 394 1.06 -29.83 -51.60
C ASP A 394 1.40 -29.95 -50.09
N VAL A 395 1.54 -31.19 -49.59
CA VAL A 395 1.81 -31.48 -48.18
C VAL A 395 3.32 -31.38 -47.96
N THR A 396 3.76 -30.31 -47.31
CA THR A 396 5.13 -30.21 -46.79
C THR A 396 5.24 -30.98 -45.48
N GLU A 397 6.14 -31.97 -45.41
CA GLU A 397 6.44 -32.69 -44.16
C GLU A 397 6.97 -31.72 -43.08
N PRO A 398 6.53 -31.87 -41.81
CA PRO A 398 7.03 -31.05 -40.72
C PRO A 398 8.46 -31.48 -40.33
N VAL A 399 9.39 -30.53 -40.38
CA VAL A 399 10.75 -30.69 -39.83
C VAL A 399 10.63 -30.85 -38.31
N ALA A 400 11.15 -31.96 -37.77
CA ALA A 400 11.15 -32.22 -36.34
C ALA A 400 11.99 -31.15 -35.59
N PRO A 401 11.53 -30.66 -34.43
CA PRO A 401 12.28 -29.70 -33.63
C PRO A 401 13.60 -30.32 -33.13
N PRO A 402 14.69 -29.53 -33.03
CA PRO A 402 15.96 -30.01 -32.50
C PRO A 402 15.79 -30.53 -31.06
N ALA A 403 16.49 -31.62 -30.74
CA ALA A 403 16.48 -32.20 -29.40
C ALA A 403 16.96 -31.15 -28.36
N PRO A 404 16.33 -31.08 -27.18
CA PRO A 404 16.74 -30.16 -26.12
C PRO A 404 18.17 -30.46 -25.68
N THR A 405 19.03 -29.44 -25.66
CA THR A 405 20.40 -29.54 -25.17
C THR A 405 20.38 -29.60 -23.63
N PRO A 406 21.07 -30.58 -23.00
CA PRO A 406 21.23 -30.59 -21.55
C PRO A 406 21.94 -29.32 -21.07
N THR A 407 21.43 -28.69 -20.03
CA THR A 407 22.03 -27.53 -19.36
C THR A 407 22.41 -27.87 -17.94
N GLU A 408 23.64 -27.53 -17.55
CA GLU A 408 24.11 -27.65 -16.17
C GLU A 408 23.48 -26.53 -15.31
N GLN A 409 22.86 -26.90 -14.19
CA GLN A 409 22.25 -25.98 -13.24
C GLN A 409 22.82 -26.24 -11.85
N VAL A 410 23.13 -25.17 -11.13
CA VAL A 410 23.68 -25.21 -9.76
C VAL A 410 22.56 -24.85 -8.78
N TYR A 411 22.44 -25.62 -7.71
CA TYR A 411 21.45 -25.45 -6.66
C TYR A 411 22.11 -25.32 -5.29
N LEU A 412 21.54 -24.47 -4.44
CA LEU A 412 21.74 -24.51 -3.00
C LEU A 412 20.69 -25.42 -2.38
N VAL A 413 21.13 -26.41 -1.62
CA VAL A 413 20.26 -27.37 -0.96
C VAL A 413 20.43 -27.24 0.55
N ARG A 414 19.33 -26.94 1.24
CA ARG A 414 19.26 -26.99 2.71
C ARG A 414 19.02 -28.40 3.21
N GLU A 415 19.38 -28.66 4.46
CA GLU A 415 19.15 -29.96 5.12
C GLU A 415 17.67 -30.38 5.15
N ASP A 416 16.73 -29.44 5.08
CA ASP A 416 15.29 -29.69 5.00
C ASP A 416 14.78 -30.07 3.58
N GLY A 417 15.68 -30.12 2.61
CA GLY A 417 15.41 -30.51 1.22
C GLY A 417 14.94 -29.36 0.33
N ILE A 418 14.87 -28.13 0.83
CA ILE A 418 14.57 -26.95 0.00
C ILE A 418 15.74 -26.72 -0.97
N ARG A 419 15.39 -26.54 -2.24
CA ARG A 419 16.34 -26.28 -3.33
C ARG A 419 16.12 -24.87 -3.87
N LEU A 420 17.18 -24.07 -3.89
CA LEU A 420 17.18 -22.75 -4.50
C LEU A 420 18.10 -22.79 -5.72
N LEU A 421 17.57 -22.38 -6.88
CA LEU A 421 18.38 -22.22 -8.08
C LEU A 421 19.40 -21.10 -7.83
N ALA A 422 20.69 -21.41 -7.93
CA ALA A 422 21.77 -20.43 -7.79
C ALA A 422 21.99 -19.68 -9.12
N ASP A 423 20.92 -19.01 -9.61
CA ASP A 423 20.92 -18.31 -10.90
C ASP A 423 21.82 -17.05 -10.86
N GLU A 424 22.06 -16.51 -9.65
CA GLU A 424 23.06 -15.48 -9.40
C GLU A 424 24.37 -16.12 -8.91
N THR A 425 25.48 -15.73 -9.53
CA THR A 425 26.81 -16.31 -9.24
C THR A 425 27.45 -15.76 -7.97
N GLN A 426 26.75 -14.95 -7.16
CA GLN A 426 27.33 -14.24 -6.01
C GLN A 426 26.53 -14.50 -4.74
N LEU A 427 27.25 -14.88 -3.69
CA LEU A 427 26.78 -15.05 -2.32
C LEU A 427 27.17 -13.80 -1.52
N PHE A 428 26.22 -13.26 -0.76
CA PHE A 428 26.46 -12.24 0.25
C PHE A 428 26.15 -12.86 1.62
N VAL A 429 27.19 -13.13 2.42
CA VAL A 429 27.07 -13.59 3.81
C VAL A 429 27.44 -12.49 4.76
#